data_AF-A0A6L7CQ94-F1
#
_entry.id   AF-A0A6L7CQ94-F1
#
_cell.length_a   1.000
_cell.length_b   1.000
_cell.length_c   1.000
_cell.angle_alpha   90.00
_cell.angle_beta   90.00
_cell.angle_gamma   90.00
#
_symmetry.space_group_name_H-M   'P 1'
#
loop_
_entity.id
_entity.type
_entity.pdbx_description
1 polymer ?
#
loop_
_entity_poly.entity_id
_entity_poly.type
_entity_poly.pdbx_seq_one_letter_code
_entity_poly.pdbx_strand_id
1 'polypeptide(L)'
;SVAGDKDAGEEMALGQYVAGMGFSNVGLGLVHGMAHPLGAFYNTPHGVANAILLPHVMRYNADFTGEKYRDIARVMGVKVEGMSLEEARNAAVEAVFALNRDVGIPPHLRDVGVRKEDISALAQAALDDVCTGGNPREATLEDIVELYHTAW
;
A
#
# COMPACT_ATOMS: atom_id res chain seq x y z
N SER A 1 -3.93 -3.43 -19.25
CA SER A 1 -4.89 -2.39 -18.82
C SER A 1 -6.22 -3.01 -18.40
N VAL A 2 -6.89 -2.48 -17.37
CA VAL A 2 -8.27 -2.91 -17.01
C VAL A 2 -9.28 -2.62 -18.14
N ALA A 3 -8.97 -1.67 -19.01
CA ALA A 3 -9.76 -1.34 -20.20
C ALA A 3 -9.42 -2.22 -21.42
N GLY A 4 -8.47 -3.16 -21.30
CA GLY A 4 -8.08 -4.06 -22.40
C GLY A 4 -7.15 -3.45 -23.46
N ASP A 5 -6.60 -2.26 -23.22
CA ASP A 5 -5.59 -1.65 -24.10
C ASP A 5 -4.28 -2.47 -24.13
N LYS A 6 -3.76 -2.70 -25.35
CA LYS A 6 -2.62 -3.59 -25.61
C LYS A 6 -1.29 -2.95 -25.24
N ASP A 7 -1.07 -1.71 -25.64
CA ASP A 7 0.20 -1.01 -25.44
C ASP A 7 0.39 -0.74 -23.93
N ALA A 8 -0.69 -0.34 -23.24
CA ALA A 8 -0.71 -0.24 -21.78
C ALA A 8 -0.53 -1.62 -21.09
N GLY A 9 -0.86 -2.72 -21.76
CA GLY A 9 -0.56 -4.07 -21.29
C GLY A 9 0.95 -4.37 -21.32
N GLU A 10 1.63 -3.99 -22.39
CA GLU A 10 3.08 -4.13 -22.55
C GLU A 10 3.85 -3.24 -21.58
N GLU A 11 3.44 -1.98 -21.42
CA GLU A 11 4.02 -1.06 -20.44
C GLU A 11 3.91 -1.59 -19.01
N MET A 12 2.75 -2.14 -18.63
CA MET A 12 2.56 -2.77 -17.33
C MET A 12 3.47 -3.99 -17.14
N ALA A 13 3.70 -4.78 -18.19
CA ALA A 13 4.60 -5.94 -18.12
C ALA A 13 6.06 -5.52 -17.88
N LEU A 14 6.52 -4.43 -18.50
CA LEU A 14 7.84 -3.88 -18.21
C LEU A 14 7.89 -3.25 -16.80
N GLY A 15 6.92 -2.43 -16.45
CA GLY A 15 6.88 -1.68 -15.20
C GLY A 15 6.93 -2.58 -13.96
N GLN A 16 6.15 -3.66 -13.95
CA GLN A 16 6.17 -4.63 -12.84
C GLN A 16 7.52 -5.36 -12.70
N TYR A 17 8.21 -5.61 -13.82
CA TYR A 17 9.52 -6.29 -13.81
C TYR A 17 10.58 -5.37 -13.22
N VAL A 18 10.60 -4.11 -13.64
CA VAL A 18 11.50 -3.08 -13.12
C VAL A 18 11.29 -2.87 -11.62
N ALA A 19 10.05 -2.88 -11.13
CA ALA A 19 9.76 -2.84 -9.70
C ALA A 19 10.42 -4.02 -8.96
N GLY A 20 10.30 -5.24 -9.52
CA GLY A 20 10.93 -6.46 -9.01
C GLY A 20 12.44 -6.38 -8.89
N MET A 21 13.11 -5.80 -9.90
CA MET A 21 14.56 -5.58 -9.86
C MET A 21 14.98 -4.72 -8.67
N GLY A 22 14.16 -3.74 -8.28
CA GLY A 22 14.39 -2.91 -7.11
C GLY A 22 14.11 -3.64 -5.80
N PHE A 23 12.84 -3.95 -5.53
CA PHE A 23 12.43 -4.42 -4.19
C PHE A 23 13.06 -5.76 -3.80
N SER A 24 13.45 -6.60 -4.77
CA SER A 24 14.14 -7.87 -4.47
C SER A 24 15.49 -7.67 -3.77
N ASN A 25 16.10 -6.50 -3.88
CA ASN A 25 17.43 -6.20 -3.33
C ASN A 25 17.40 -5.35 -2.06
N VAL A 26 16.26 -4.74 -1.74
CA VAL A 26 16.14 -3.79 -0.61
C VAL A 26 14.97 -4.10 0.32
N GLY A 27 14.12 -5.07 -0.03
CA GLY A 27 12.92 -5.38 0.72
C GLY A 27 11.75 -4.46 0.39
N LEU A 28 10.74 -4.52 1.26
CA LEU A 28 9.45 -3.83 1.11
C LEU A 28 9.14 -3.06 2.40
N GLY A 29 8.00 -3.34 3.03
CA GLY A 29 7.58 -2.64 4.24
C GLY A 29 6.22 -3.14 4.72
N LEU A 30 5.57 -2.32 5.54
CA LEU A 30 4.41 -2.73 6.33
C LEU A 30 3.17 -3.10 5.49
N VAL A 31 3.02 -2.59 4.26
CA VAL A 31 1.91 -3.02 3.38
C VAL A 31 1.94 -4.53 3.13
N HIS A 32 3.11 -5.07 2.77
CA HIS A 32 3.25 -6.51 2.54
C HIS A 32 3.18 -7.29 3.86
N GLY A 33 3.79 -6.77 4.91
CA GLY A 33 3.72 -7.36 6.25
C GLY A 33 2.28 -7.53 6.75
N MET A 34 1.41 -6.56 6.47
CA MET A 34 -0.03 -6.66 6.76
C MET A 34 -0.82 -7.47 5.71
N ALA A 35 -0.37 -7.55 4.46
CA ALA A 35 -1.07 -8.31 3.44
C ALA A 35 -0.88 -9.84 3.58
N HIS A 36 0.30 -10.31 3.98
CA HIS A 36 0.57 -11.76 4.08
C HIS A 36 -0.36 -12.49 5.07
N PRO A 37 -0.64 -11.99 6.29
CA PRO A 37 -1.59 -12.61 7.21
C PRO A 37 -3.01 -12.71 6.64
N LEU A 38 -3.45 -11.73 5.83
CA LEU A 38 -4.76 -11.77 5.17
C LEU A 38 -4.84 -12.93 4.16
N GLY A 39 -3.75 -13.16 3.40
CA GLY A 39 -3.62 -14.33 2.53
C GLY A 39 -3.66 -15.65 3.32
N ALA A 40 -2.98 -15.71 4.46
CA ALA A 40 -2.95 -16.91 5.30
C ALA A 40 -4.29 -17.23 5.98
N PHE A 41 -4.99 -16.20 6.49
CA PHE A 41 -6.23 -16.38 7.27
C PHE A 41 -7.45 -16.59 6.37
N TYR A 42 -7.52 -15.89 5.24
CA TYR A 42 -8.74 -15.81 4.43
C TYR A 42 -8.53 -16.20 2.97
N ASN A 43 -7.31 -16.57 2.57
CA ASN A 43 -6.95 -16.77 1.17
C ASN A 43 -7.28 -15.52 0.31
N THR A 44 -7.16 -14.32 0.91
CA THR A 44 -7.39 -13.06 0.21
C THR A 44 -6.37 -12.91 -0.92
N PRO A 45 -6.80 -12.57 -2.15
CA PRO A 45 -5.86 -12.33 -3.24
C PRO A 45 -4.81 -11.27 -2.87
N HIS A 46 -3.53 -11.62 -3.00
CA HIS A 46 -2.40 -10.77 -2.56
C HIS A 46 -2.49 -9.34 -3.10
N GLY A 47 -2.76 -9.19 -4.39
CA GLY A 47 -2.89 -7.86 -5.02
C GLY A 47 -4.02 -7.01 -4.43
N VAL A 48 -5.15 -7.62 -4.07
CA VAL A 48 -6.31 -6.91 -3.48
C VAL A 48 -5.99 -6.48 -2.06
N ALA A 49 -5.41 -7.35 -1.23
CA ALA A 49 -4.99 -7.01 0.12
C ALA A 49 -4.00 -5.83 0.14
N ASN A 50 -2.96 -5.90 -0.69
CA ASN A 50 -1.99 -4.81 -0.81
C ASN A 50 -2.63 -3.51 -1.30
N ALA A 51 -3.50 -3.58 -2.32
CA ALA A 51 -4.13 -2.39 -2.88
C ALA A 51 -5.00 -1.67 -1.85
N ILE A 52 -5.79 -2.41 -1.04
CA ILE A 52 -6.59 -1.84 0.06
C ILE A 52 -5.68 -1.14 1.08
N LEU A 53 -4.63 -1.83 1.54
CA LEU A 53 -3.78 -1.36 2.63
C LEU A 53 -2.85 -0.21 2.23
N LEU A 54 -2.41 -0.16 0.97
CA LEU A 54 -1.37 0.75 0.48
C LEU A 54 -1.56 2.22 0.88
N PRO A 55 -2.69 2.89 0.57
CA PRO A 55 -2.83 4.31 0.86
C PRO A 55 -2.88 4.61 2.37
N HIS A 56 -3.37 3.67 3.21
CA HIS A 56 -3.39 3.83 4.67
C HIS A 56 -1.99 3.76 5.26
N VAL A 57 -1.21 2.75 4.87
CA VAL A 57 0.19 2.62 5.31
C VAL A 57 1.06 3.73 4.73
N MET A 58 0.77 4.20 3.51
CA MET A 58 1.45 5.38 2.96
C MET A 58 1.24 6.60 3.85
N ARG A 59 0.01 6.85 4.31
CA ARG A 59 -0.29 7.95 5.23
C ARG A 59 0.45 7.80 6.55
N TYR A 60 0.49 6.58 7.11
CA TYR A 60 1.23 6.28 8.34
C TYR A 60 2.74 6.55 8.22
N ASN A 61 3.32 6.27 7.06
CA ASN A 61 4.75 6.43 6.77
C ASN A 61 5.16 7.84 6.33
N ALA A 62 4.22 8.75 6.08
CA ALA A 62 4.47 9.99 5.34
C ALA A 62 5.65 10.80 5.90
N ASP A 63 5.77 10.92 7.22
CA ASP A 63 6.81 11.72 7.87
C ASP A 63 8.21 11.11 7.83
N PHE A 64 8.33 9.83 7.51
CA PHE A 64 9.58 9.07 7.48
C PHE A 64 10.11 8.86 6.05
N THR A 65 9.57 9.58 5.07
CA THR A 65 9.86 9.36 3.64
C THR A 65 10.69 10.48 2.99
N GLY A 66 11.03 11.54 3.72
CA GLY A 66 11.68 12.73 3.15
C GLY A 66 10.81 13.35 2.05
N GLU A 67 11.43 13.64 0.90
CA GLU A 67 10.78 14.21 -0.30
C GLU A 67 10.13 13.15 -1.22
N LYS A 68 10.31 11.85 -0.94
CA LYS A 68 9.96 10.77 -1.90
C LYS A 68 8.49 10.78 -2.33
N TYR A 69 7.57 11.23 -1.48
CA TYR A 69 6.15 11.32 -1.85
C TYR A 69 5.87 12.42 -2.87
N ARG A 70 6.68 13.50 -2.91
CA ARG A 70 6.59 14.49 -3.98
C ARG A 70 6.93 13.86 -5.33
N ASP A 71 7.93 12.98 -5.36
CA ASP A 71 8.30 12.26 -6.57
C ASP A 71 7.21 11.28 -7.00
N ILE A 72 6.64 10.52 -6.05
CA ILE A 72 5.51 9.62 -6.30
C ILE A 72 4.30 10.40 -6.87
N ALA A 73 3.88 11.47 -6.20
CA ALA A 73 2.75 12.30 -6.66
C ALA A 73 2.99 12.83 -8.09
N ARG A 74 4.21 13.32 -8.37
CA ARG A 74 4.58 13.86 -9.68
C ARG A 74 4.46 12.81 -10.80
N VAL A 75 4.97 11.60 -10.60
CA VAL A 75 4.89 10.55 -11.64
C VAL A 75 3.49 9.94 -11.75
N MET A 76 2.66 10.06 -10.72
CA MET A 76 1.23 9.74 -10.76
C MET A 76 0.38 10.86 -11.41
N GLY A 77 1.00 11.90 -11.97
CA GLY A 77 0.30 12.95 -12.72
C GLY A 77 -0.15 14.16 -11.91
N VAL A 78 0.19 14.22 -10.61
CA VAL A 78 -0.11 15.40 -9.77
C VAL A 78 0.84 16.54 -10.11
N LYS A 79 0.29 17.75 -10.29
CA LYS A 79 1.07 18.98 -10.42
C LYS A 79 1.55 19.44 -9.03
N VAL A 80 2.78 19.08 -8.70
CA VAL A 80 3.38 19.35 -7.37
C VAL A 80 4.09 20.70 -7.27
N GLU A 81 4.14 21.48 -8.36
CA GLU A 81 4.74 22.81 -8.34
C GLU A 81 4.01 23.74 -7.38
N GLY A 82 4.74 24.40 -6.48
CA GLY A 82 4.17 25.30 -5.47
C GLY A 82 3.56 24.61 -4.24
N MET A 83 3.43 23.28 -4.23
CA MET A 83 2.99 22.55 -3.04
C MET A 83 4.09 22.50 -1.97
N SER A 84 3.71 22.72 -0.72
CA SER A 84 4.50 22.31 0.44
C SER A 84 4.74 20.80 0.44
N LEU A 85 5.68 20.33 1.26
CA LEU A 85 5.95 18.88 1.37
C LEU A 85 4.76 18.10 1.95
N GLU A 86 4.04 18.69 2.91
CA GLU A 86 2.85 18.09 3.49
C GLU A 86 1.73 17.93 2.45
N GLU A 87 1.47 18.97 1.65
CA GLU A 87 0.50 18.91 0.56
C GLU A 87 0.89 17.86 -0.48
N ALA A 88 2.16 17.78 -0.86
CA ALA A 88 2.65 16.76 -1.79
C ALA A 88 2.51 15.34 -1.24
N ARG A 89 2.74 15.14 0.07
CA ARG A 89 2.51 13.84 0.74
C ARG A 89 1.04 13.44 0.72
N ASN A 90 0.14 14.36 1.05
CA ASN A 90 -1.30 14.13 1.02
C ASN A 90 -1.79 13.85 -0.40
N ALA A 91 -1.27 14.56 -1.41
CA ALA A 91 -1.62 14.35 -2.80
C ALA A 91 -1.14 12.99 -3.34
N ALA A 92 0.03 12.49 -2.89
CA ALA A 92 0.49 11.14 -3.24
C ALA A 92 -0.46 10.05 -2.71
N VAL A 93 -0.89 10.19 -1.45
CA VAL A 93 -1.86 9.26 -0.83
C VAL A 93 -3.20 9.30 -1.57
N GLU A 94 -3.71 10.49 -1.90
CA GLU A 94 -4.97 10.64 -2.64
C GLU A 94 -4.88 10.08 -4.06
N ALA A 95 -3.75 10.24 -4.75
CA ALA A 95 -3.56 9.67 -6.08
C ALA A 95 -3.67 8.13 -6.08
N VAL A 96 -3.20 7.47 -5.02
CA VAL A 96 -3.36 6.02 -4.86
C VAL A 96 -4.80 5.64 -4.51
N PHE A 97 -5.48 6.39 -3.64
CA PHE A 97 -6.91 6.20 -3.41
C PHE A 97 -7.73 6.36 -4.70
N ALA A 98 -7.42 7.37 -5.51
CA ALA A 98 -8.08 7.61 -6.79
C ALA A 98 -7.85 6.43 -7.75
N LEU A 99 -6.60 5.99 -7.93
CA LEU A 99 -6.30 4.85 -8.78
C LEU A 99 -7.04 3.58 -8.35
N ASN A 100 -7.09 3.29 -7.04
CA ASN A 100 -7.85 2.16 -6.51
C ASN A 100 -9.33 2.22 -6.89
N ARG A 101 -9.96 3.40 -6.77
CA ARG A 101 -11.37 3.61 -7.16
C ARG A 101 -11.55 3.43 -8.67
N ASP A 102 -10.67 4.02 -9.47
CA ASP A 102 -10.75 4.01 -10.93
C ASP A 102 -10.62 2.59 -11.51
N VAL A 103 -9.85 1.72 -10.86
CA VAL A 103 -9.66 0.31 -11.29
C VAL A 103 -10.52 -0.69 -10.53
N GLY A 104 -11.44 -0.22 -9.68
CA GLY A 104 -12.46 -1.06 -9.03
C GLY A 104 -11.95 -1.92 -7.88
N ILE A 105 -10.90 -1.49 -7.16
CA ILE A 105 -10.46 -2.16 -5.92
C ILE A 105 -11.50 -1.90 -4.82
N PRO A 106 -11.94 -2.93 -4.06
CA PRO A 106 -12.79 -2.73 -2.89
C PRO A 106 -12.13 -1.74 -1.91
N PRO A 107 -12.86 -0.77 -1.34
CA PRO A 107 -12.23 0.25 -0.50
C PRO A 107 -11.91 -0.22 0.93
N HIS A 108 -12.50 -1.32 1.40
CA HIS A 108 -12.34 -1.77 2.79
C HIS A 108 -12.04 -3.27 2.91
N LEU A 109 -11.35 -3.66 3.98
CA LEU A 109 -11.06 -5.05 4.28
C LEU A 109 -12.33 -5.87 4.61
N ARG A 110 -13.37 -5.26 5.18
CA ARG A 110 -14.67 -5.94 5.38
C ARG A 110 -15.30 -6.40 4.06
N ASP A 111 -15.03 -5.69 2.96
CA ASP A 111 -15.60 -5.97 1.64
C ASP A 111 -14.98 -7.23 1.00
N VAL A 112 -13.85 -7.70 1.56
CA VAL A 112 -13.14 -8.93 1.16
C VAL A 112 -13.13 -10.00 2.24
N GLY A 113 -14.03 -9.90 3.23
CA GLY A 113 -14.31 -10.97 4.20
C GLY A 113 -13.46 -10.93 5.48
N VAL A 114 -12.68 -9.87 5.72
CA VAL A 114 -11.90 -9.73 6.96
C VAL A 114 -12.81 -9.45 8.15
N ARG A 115 -12.57 -10.16 9.25
CA ARG A 115 -13.36 -10.05 10.48
C ARG A 115 -12.64 -9.19 11.50
N LYS A 116 -13.36 -8.26 12.16
CA LYS A 116 -12.76 -7.39 13.19
C LYS A 116 -12.15 -8.18 14.34
N GLU A 117 -12.79 -9.28 14.71
CA GLU A 117 -12.37 -10.12 15.84
C GLU A 117 -10.96 -10.71 15.65
N ASP A 118 -10.51 -10.86 14.41
CA ASP A 118 -9.23 -11.47 14.08
C ASP A 118 -8.09 -10.41 13.99
N ILE A 119 -8.39 -9.11 14.08
CA ILE A 119 -7.42 -8.00 13.91
C ILE A 119 -6.23 -8.12 14.87
N SER A 120 -6.46 -8.50 16.13
CA SER A 120 -5.35 -8.66 17.09
C SER A 120 -4.37 -9.76 16.67
N ALA A 121 -4.85 -10.87 16.11
CA ALA A 121 -4.00 -11.95 15.64
C ALA A 121 -3.30 -11.57 14.32
N LEU A 122 -4.01 -10.89 13.41
CA LEU A 122 -3.46 -10.37 12.16
C LEU A 122 -2.35 -9.35 12.41
N ALA A 123 -2.51 -8.49 13.41
CA ALA A 123 -1.52 -7.48 13.78
C ALA A 123 -0.24 -8.09 14.33
N GLN A 124 -0.35 -9.11 15.20
CA GLN A 124 0.82 -9.83 15.69
C GLN A 124 1.55 -10.54 14.55
N ALA A 125 0.82 -11.25 13.70
CA ALA A 125 1.41 -11.92 12.54
C ALA A 125 2.09 -10.94 11.57
N ALA A 126 1.53 -9.75 11.39
CA ALA A 126 2.12 -8.70 10.57
C ALA A 126 3.37 -8.08 11.20
N LEU A 127 3.39 -7.91 12.54
CA LEU A 127 4.57 -7.43 13.25
C LEU A 127 5.76 -8.39 13.10
N ASP A 128 5.48 -9.69 13.12
CA ASP A 128 6.48 -10.77 12.98
C ASP A 128 6.86 -11.05 11.51
N ASP A 129 6.19 -10.42 10.53
CA ASP A 129 6.47 -10.63 9.11
C ASP A 129 7.80 -10.02 8.67
N VAL A 130 8.54 -10.75 7.86
CA VAL A 130 9.89 -10.36 7.38
C VAL A 130 9.91 -9.03 6.62
N CYS A 131 8.81 -8.66 5.94
CA CYS A 131 8.71 -7.42 5.21
C CYS A 131 8.56 -6.20 6.13
N THR A 132 7.97 -6.37 7.32
CA THR A 132 7.70 -5.28 8.26
C THR A 132 8.98 -4.60 8.74
N GLY A 133 10.07 -5.35 8.92
CA GLY A 133 11.37 -4.80 9.31
C GLY A 133 11.99 -3.83 8.29
N GLY A 134 11.52 -3.82 7.03
CA GLY A 134 11.95 -2.87 6.01
C GLY A 134 11.20 -1.53 6.01
N ASN A 135 10.16 -1.38 6.85
CA ASN A 135 9.33 -0.20 6.86
C ASN A 135 10.09 1.05 7.37
N PRO A 136 9.94 2.24 6.76
CA PRO A 136 10.72 3.43 7.15
C PRO A 136 10.33 4.00 8.52
N ARG A 137 9.16 3.64 9.03
CA ARG A 137 8.69 3.93 10.39
C ARG A 137 8.62 2.62 11.16
N GLU A 138 9.30 2.52 12.30
CA GLU A 138 9.19 1.35 13.17
C GLU A 138 7.75 1.23 13.68
N ALA A 139 7.12 0.09 13.41
CA ALA A 139 5.72 -0.16 13.72
C ALA A 139 5.59 -0.90 15.06
N THR A 140 4.70 -0.42 15.93
CA THR A 140 4.29 -1.18 17.13
C THR A 140 3.09 -2.07 16.82
N LEU A 141 2.78 -3.00 17.73
CA LEU A 141 1.58 -3.82 17.62
C LEU A 141 0.30 -2.95 17.57
N GLU A 142 0.25 -1.91 18.39
CA GLU A 142 -0.88 -0.97 18.47
C GLU A 142 -1.06 -0.17 17.18
N ASP A 143 0.05 0.28 16.57
CA ASP A 143 0.01 0.96 15.27
C ASP A 143 -0.63 0.06 14.20
N ILE A 144 -0.24 -1.21 14.16
CA ILE A 144 -0.73 -2.17 13.16
C ILE A 144 -2.21 -2.51 13.41
N VAL A 145 -2.62 -2.66 14.67
CA VAL A 145 -4.03 -2.84 15.05
C VAL A 145 -4.87 -1.65 14.54
N GLU A 146 -4.42 -0.42 14.79
CA GLU A 146 -5.11 0.79 14.33
C GLU A 146 -5.16 0.88 12.80
N LEU A 147 -4.09 0.48 12.10
CA LEU A 147 -4.06 0.44 10.64
C LEU A 147 -5.06 -0.56 10.06
N TYR A 148 -5.18 -1.75 10.65
CA TYR A 148 -6.21 -2.71 10.25
C TYR A 148 -7.61 -2.17 10.53
N HIS A 149 -7.85 -1.51 11.67
CA HIS A 149 -9.14 -0.88 11.96
C HIS A 149 -9.47 0.26 11.00
N THR A 150 -8.47 1.06 10.62
CA THR A 150 -8.63 2.17 9.67
C THR A 150 -8.98 1.67 8.27
N ALA A 151 -8.42 0.53 7.86
CA ALA A 151 -8.67 -0.09 6.56
C ALA A 151 -9.91 -1.01 6.54
N TRP A 152 -10.56 -1.25 7.69
CA TRP A 152 -11.68 -2.20 7.82
C TRP A 152 -13.03 -1.66 7.34
#